data_AF-A0A0M0EI15-F1
#
_entry.id   AF-A0A0M0EI15-F1
#
_cell.length_a   1.000
_cell.length_b   1.000
_cell.length_c   1.000
_cell.angle_alpha   90.00
_cell.angle_beta   90.00
_cell.angle_gamma   90.00
#
_symmetry.space_group_name_H-M   'P 1'
#
loop_
_entity.id
_entity.type
_entity.pdbx_description
1 polymer ?
#
loop_
_entity_poly.entity_id
_entity_poly.type
_entity_poly.pdbx_seq_one_letter_code
_entity_poly.pdbx_strand_id
1 'polypeptide(L)'
;MGGWPLTFLAGGPTNAVMRVFTCLSVSPLFPSGGYSVRPAGAPFRAARWVRVGRRGVMAAGIVVVVNMAGNGCVRAADAPGGAPLPAVSAVPEHDGPGHDEAWSFAHCTATVSDDPDGARDYAEDWLRHGGGLEAEQCEALARIELGDVATAAASLDRLAHVPGWPVGDPAPAHAGTQPDTPQSLRRRAAVAEQAARAWQADDSPKQAFDSAAYGLTLEPGDVPLRLVYARVAVELDQPQRAIDTLTPLPSVPAERDEALVARAAAWRRMGRIGQAMTDINAALKDMPRNGAALLERGILYQREGQMAQARADWQDVVTLAPDSDEADLARQDLSLLETDPEAP
;
A
#
# COMPACT_ATOMS: atom_id res chain seq x y z
N MET A 1 50.37 -42.90 -7.01
CA MET A 1 48.96 -43.34 -7.00
C MET A 1 48.13 -42.06 -7.03
N GLY A 2 47.92 -41.47 -8.21
CA GLY A 2 46.71 -41.62 -9.04
C GLY A 2 45.93 -40.31 -8.87
N GLY A 3 45.54 -39.52 -9.88
CA GLY A 3 45.19 -39.79 -11.27
C GLY A 3 43.83 -39.10 -11.49
N TRP A 4 43.81 -38.09 -12.38
CA TRP A 4 42.69 -37.25 -12.86
C TRP A 4 41.46 -38.06 -13.38
N PRO A 5 40.25 -37.50 -13.71
CA PRO A 5 40.04 -36.17 -14.32
C PRO A 5 38.72 -35.40 -14.06
N LEU A 6 38.70 -34.20 -14.65
CA LEU A 6 37.57 -33.31 -14.99
C LEU A 6 36.44 -34.03 -15.76
N THR A 7 35.20 -33.55 -15.60
CA THR A 7 34.17 -33.67 -16.63
C THR A 7 33.31 -32.41 -16.65
N PHE A 8 33.37 -31.70 -17.78
CA PHE A 8 32.42 -30.69 -18.23
C PHE A 8 31.11 -31.38 -18.63
N LEU A 9 29.96 -30.80 -18.26
CA LEU A 9 28.74 -30.93 -19.06
C LEU A 9 28.09 -29.56 -19.22
N ALA A 10 28.09 -29.12 -20.47
CA ALA A 10 27.32 -28.01 -20.98
C ALA A 10 25.83 -28.39 -21.05
N GLY A 11 24.96 -27.45 -20.73
CA GLY A 11 23.52 -27.52 -20.98
C GLY A 11 23.02 -26.11 -21.25
N GLY A 12 22.83 -25.77 -22.52
CA GLY A 12 22.31 -24.48 -22.98
C GLY A 12 20.81 -24.31 -22.75
N PRO A 13 20.27 -23.13 -23.09
CA PRO A 13 18.92 -22.70 -22.73
C PRO A 13 17.87 -23.31 -23.68
N THR A 14 16.82 -23.90 -23.12
CA THR A 14 15.63 -24.28 -23.89
C THR A 14 14.64 -23.12 -23.94
N ASN A 15 14.52 -22.54 -25.14
CA ASN A 15 13.45 -21.66 -25.57
C ASN A 15 12.08 -22.30 -25.31
N ALA A 16 11.26 -21.68 -24.46
CA ALA A 16 9.82 -21.94 -24.43
C ALA A 16 9.13 -20.99 -25.40
N VAL A 17 8.82 -21.55 -26.57
CA VAL A 17 8.09 -20.89 -27.66
C VAL A 17 6.66 -20.59 -27.23
N MET A 18 6.32 -19.30 -27.33
CA MET A 18 5.00 -18.71 -27.43
C MET A 18 4.03 -19.60 -28.23
N ARG A 19 2.94 -20.05 -27.59
CA ARG A 19 1.74 -20.55 -28.28
C ARG A 19 0.56 -19.66 -27.91
N VAL A 20 0.38 -18.60 -28.68
CA VAL A 20 -0.88 -17.87 -28.77
C VAL A 20 -1.89 -18.80 -29.43
N PHE A 21 -2.81 -19.35 -28.64
CA PHE A 21 -4.00 -19.99 -29.18
C PHE A 21 -5.03 -18.90 -29.49
N THR A 22 -5.05 -18.45 -30.74
CA THR A 22 -6.20 -17.75 -31.33
C THR A 22 -7.35 -18.74 -31.47
N CYS A 23 -8.29 -18.73 -30.53
CA CYS A 23 -9.60 -19.32 -30.72
C CYS A 23 -10.53 -18.30 -31.39
N LEU A 24 -10.60 -18.34 -32.74
CA LEU A 24 -11.81 -17.90 -33.43
C LEU A 24 -12.95 -18.80 -32.99
N SER A 25 -13.95 -18.24 -32.31
CA SER A 25 -15.25 -18.91 -32.16
C SER A 25 -16.36 -17.95 -32.56
N VAL A 26 -17.08 -18.42 -33.56
CA VAL A 26 -18.22 -17.84 -34.27
C VAL A 26 -19.38 -17.66 -33.30
N SER A 27 -19.97 -16.46 -33.29
CA SER A 27 -21.21 -16.17 -32.59
C SER A 27 -22.40 -16.88 -33.23
N PRO A 28 -23.33 -17.44 -32.45
CA PRO A 28 -24.72 -17.53 -32.84
C PRO A 28 -25.56 -16.48 -32.07
N LEU A 29 -26.19 -15.60 -32.84
CA LEU A 29 -27.31 -14.76 -32.45
C LEU A 29 -28.50 -15.63 -32.03
N PHE A 30 -29.14 -15.37 -30.87
CA PHE A 30 -30.58 -15.53 -30.61
C PHE A 30 -30.92 -14.92 -29.21
N PRO A 31 -32.19 -14.57 -28.92
CA PRO A 31 -32.52 -13.24 -28.40
C PRO A 31 -33.10 -13.23 -26.98
N SER A 32 -32.86 -12.11 -26.29
CA SER A 32 -33.68 -11.41 -25.29
C SER A 32 -34.67 -12.20 -24.41
N GLY A 33 -34.41 -12.17 -23.10
CA GLY A 33 -35.39 -12.41 -22.04
C GLY A 33 -34.96 -11.69 -20.75
N GLY A 34 -35.02 -10.36 -20.74
CA GLY A 34 -34.72 -9.55 -19.56
C GLY A 34 -35.93 -9.43 -18.64
N TYR A 35 -35.79 -9.91 -17.40
CA TYR A 35 -36.69 -9.55 -16.30
C TYR A 35 -36.05 -8.42 -15.50
N SER A 36 -36.65 -7.22 -15.56
CA SER A 36 -36.27 -6.09 -14.71
C SER A 36 -36.94 -6.21 -13.35
N VAL A 37 -36.14 -6.31 -12.29
CA VAL A 37 -36.61 -6.13 -10.92
C VAL A 37 -36.70 -4.63 -10.65
N ARG A 38 -37.89 -4.14 -10.29
CA ARG A 38 -38.14 -2.77 -9.83
C ARG A 38 -37.69 -2.63 -8.37
N PRO A 39 -36.87 -1.63 -8.00
CA PRO A 39 -36.79 -1.19 -6.62
C PRO A 39 -37.95 -0.23 -6.29
N ALA A 40 -38.56 -0.45 -5.13
CA ALA A 40 -39.63 0.34 -4.57
C ALA A 40 -39.08 1.59 -3.85
N GLY A 41 -39.69 2.73 -4.13
CA GLY A 41 -40.04 3.80 -3.18
C GLY A 41 -38.96 4.41 -2.29
N ALA A 42 -38.49 5.61 -2.65
CA ALA A 42 -38.14 6.66 -1.69
C ALA A 42 -38.56 8.05 -2.26
N PRO A 43 -39.09 8.97 -1.43
CA PRO A 43 -39.77 10.17 -1.90
C PRO A 43 -38.85 11.36 -2.23
N PHE A 44 -39.32 12.18 -3.17
CA PHE A 44 -38.80 13.47 -3.62
C PHE A 44 -38.67 14.54 -2.52
N ARG A 45 -37.61 15.36 -2.64
CA ARG A 45 -37.56 16.85 -2.60
C ARG A 45 -36.10 17.29 -2.34
N ALA A 46 -35.50 18.31 -2.95
CA ALA A 46 -35.89 19.31 -3.92
C ALA A 46 -34.62 19.79 -4.66
N ALA A 47 -34.70 19.99 -5.98
CA ALA A 47 -33.63 20.58 -6.77
C ALA A 47 -33.58 22.11 -6.58
N ARG A 48 -32.39 22.63 -6.27
CA ARG A 48 -32.07 24.07 -6.32
C ARG A 48 -31.50 24.39 -7.70
N TRP A 49 -32.04 25.45 -8.28
CA TRP A 49 -31.82 25.90 -9.65
C TRP A 49 -30.38 26.36 -9.91
N VAL A 50 -29.74 25.81 -10.95
CA VAL A 50 -28.60 26.46 -11.61
C VAL A 50 -29.03 26.83 -13.02
N ARG A 51 -29.00 28.13 -13.30
CA ARG A 51 -29.36 28.76 -14.56
C ARG A 51 -28.09 28.89 -15.40
N VAL A 52 -27.90 28.06 -16.42
CA VAL A 52 -26.89 28.29 -17.47
C VAL A 52 -27.61 28.45 -18.79
N GLY A 53 -27.42 29.62 -19.41
CA GLY A 53 -28.00 29.97 -20.69
C GLY A 53 -27.07 29.65 -21.85
N ARG A 54 -27.74 29.50 -23.00
CA ARG A 54 -27.32 29.60 -24.41
C ARG A 54 -26.90 28.34 -25.17
N ARG A 55 -27.82 28.02 -26.09
CA ARG A 55 -27.66 27.64 -27.52
C ARG A 55 -27.28 26.19 -27.80
N GLY A 56 -28.32 25.37 -27.97
CA GLY A 56 -28.28 24.09 -28.68
C GLY A 56 -29.59 23.88 -29.43
N VAL A 57 -29.47 23.50 -30.70
CA VAL A 57 -30.51 23.41 -31.73
C VAL A 57 -31.56 22.33 -31.39
N MET A 58 -32.85 22.67 -31.53
CA MET A 58 -33.98 21.76 -31.34
C MET A 58 -34.26 20.98 -32.62
N ALA A 59 -34.20 19.65 -32.55
CA ALA A 59 -34.81 18.74 -33.52
C ALA A 59 -36.00 18.04 -32.83
N ALA A 60 -37.21 18.35 -33.29
CA ALA A 60 -38.45 17.80 -32.76
C ALA A 60 -38.79 16.48 -33.47
N GLY A 61 -38.87 15.38 -32.72
CA GLY A 61 -39.44 14.11 -33.15
C GLY A 61 -40.78 13.88 -32.46
N ILE A 62 -41.87 13.96 -33.22
CA ILE A 62 -43.23 13.69 -32.77
C ILE A 62 -43.43 12.16 -32.75
N VAL A 63 -43.75 11.58 -31.59
CA VAL A 63 -44.24 10.19 -31.49
C VAL A 63 -45.75 10.25 -31.31
N VAL A 64 -46.47 9.78 -32.33
CA VAL A 64 -47.93 9.58 -32.30
C VAL A 64 -48.20 8.24 -31.61
N VAL A 65 -48.89 8.26 -30.47
CA VAL A 65 -49.40 7.06 -29.81
C VAL A 65 -50.82 6.81 -30.31
N VAL A 66 -51.00 5.75 -31.11
CA VAL A 66 -52.33 5.24 -31.48
C VAL A 66 -52.75 4.20 -30.44
N ASN A 67 -53.82 4.51 -29.72
CA ASN A 67 -54.43 3.64 -28.73
C ASN A 67 -55.54 2.82 -29.42
N MET A 68 -55.40 1.50 -29.48
CA MET A 68 -56.49 0.60 -29.88
C MET A 68 -56.93 -0.21 -28.68
N ALA A 69 -58.08 0.19 -28.13
CA ALA A 69 -58.82 -0.54 -27.14
C ALA A 69 -59.42 -1.80 -27.77
N GLY A 70 -59.15 -2.96 -27.18
CA GLY A 70 -59.82 -4.23 -27.48
C GLY A 70 -60.26 -4.88 -26.18
N ASN A 71 -61.53 -4.69 -25.82
CA ASN A 71 -62.20 -5.39 -24.74
C ASN A 71 -62.34 -6.87 -25.07
N GLY A 72 -61.97 -7.74 -24.12
CA GLY A 72 -62.23 -9.18 -24.20
C GLY A 72 -62.04 -9.85 -22.85
N CYS A 73 -63.11 -9.94 -22.07
CA CYS A 73 -63.16 -10.80 -20.89
C CYS A 73 -63.19 -12.27 -21.32
N VAL A 74 -62.25 -13.09 -20.84
CA VAL A 74 -62.34 -14.55 -20.91
C VAL A 74 -62.28 -15.10 -19.48
N ARG A 75 -63.27 -15.94 -19.17
CA ARG A 75 -63.47 -16.63 -17.90
C ARG A 75 -62.29 -17.52 -17.54
N ALA A 76 -61.97 -17.55 -16.24
CA ALA A 76 -61.08 -18.53 -15.64
C ALA A 76 -61.67 -19.94 -15.81
N ALA A 77 -60.86 -20.85 -16.36
CA ALA A 77 -61.07 -22.28 -16.29
C ALA A 77 -60.03 -22.86 -15.34
N ASP A 78 -60.51 -23.63 -14.35
CA ASP A 78 -59.69 -24.36 -13.40
C ASP A 78 -58.78 -25.35 -14.13
N ALA A 79 -57.47 -25.24 -13.89
CA ALA A 79 -56.47 -26.24 -14.28
C ALA A 79 -55.98 -27.00 -13.03
N PRO A 80 -55.81 -28.32 -13.11
CA PRO A 80 -55.58 -29.17 -11.95
C PRO A 80 -54.10 -29.21 -11.54
N GLY A 81 -53.86 -29.31 -10.23
CA GLY A 81 -52.72 -30.00 -9.62
C GLY A 81 -51.32 -29.65 -10.12
N GLY A 82 -50.75 -28.55 -9.62
CA GLY A 82 -49.31 -28.31 -9.71
C GLY A 82 -48.53 -29.34 -8.89
N ALA A 83 -47.66 -30.10 -9.55
CA ALA A 83 -46.61 -30.87 -8.89
C ALA A 83 -45.63 -29.90 -8.20
N PRO A 84 -45.09 -30.22 -7.01
CA PRO A 84 -44.12 -29.37 -6.34
C PRO A 84 -42.83 -29.29 -7.19
N LEU A 85 -42.36 -28.07 -7.44
CA LEU A 85 -41.04 -27.85 -8.01
C LEU A 85 -39.97 -28.48 -7.09
N PRO A 86 -38.92 -29.10 -7.64
CA PRO A 86 -37.81 -29.57 -6.81
C PRO A 86 -37.20 -28.36 -6.10
N ALA A 87 -36.96 -28.51 -4.79
CA ALA A 87 -36.22 -27.53 -4.02
C ALA A 87 -34.92 -27.21 -4.75
N VAL A 88 -34.71 -25.94 -5.07
CA VAL A 88 -33.39 -25.45 -5.47
C VAL A 88 -32.49 -25.75 -4.29
N SER A 89 -31.59 -26.73 -4.44
CA SER A 89 -30.57 -27.01 -3.45
C SER A 89 -29.86 -25.68 -3.17
N ALA A 90 -29.87 -25.28 -1.90
CA ALA A 90 -29.05 -24.17 -1.45
C ALA A 90 -27.63 -24.39 -1.97
N VAL A 91 -27.05 -23.35 -2.56
CA VAL A 91 -25.60 -23.27 -2.71
C VAL A 91 -25.03 -23.56 -1.32
N PRO A 92 -24.04 -24.44 -1.17
CA PRO A 92 -23.43 -24.63 0.14
C PRO A 92 -22.91 -23.26 0.55
N GLU A 93 -23.43 -22.72 1.65
CA GLU A 93 -22.70 -21.72 2.40
C GLU A 93 -21.32 -22.33 2.63
N HIS A 94 -20.29 -21.64 2.15
CA HIS A 94 -18.94 -22.02 2.51
C HIS A 94 -18.84 -21.68 3.99
N ASP A 95 -19.19 -22.64 4.84
CA ASP A 95 -18.85 -22.59 6.25
C ASP A 95 -17.35 -22.36 6.27
N GLY A 96 -16.96 -21.17 6.75
CA GLY A 96 -15.57 -20.82 6.98
C GLY A 96 -14.92 -21.85 7.92
N PRO A 97 -13.59 -21.88 7.99
CA PRO A 97 -12.88 -22.86 8.80
C PRO A 97 -13.48 -22.94 10.22
N GLY A 98 -13.77 -24.18 10.63
CA GLY A 98 -14.42 -24.48 11.90
C GLY A 98 -13.69 -23.87 13.10
N HIS A 99 -14.47 -23.49 14.10
CA HIS A 99 -14.14 -22.65 15.25
C HIS A 99 -13.19 -23.28 16.30
N ASP A 100 -12.11 -23.92 15.86
CA ASP A 100 -11.04 -24.43 16.73
C ASP A 100 -9.70 -23.69 16.54
N GLU A 101 -9.57 -22.81 15.53
CA GLU A 101 -8.39 -21.95 15.39
C GLU A 101 -8.55 -20.68 16.22
N ALA A 102 -7.73 -20.55 17.27
CA ALA A 102 -7.63 -19.31 18.03
C ALA A 102 -7.16 -18.18 17.10
N TRP A 103 -7.93 -17.09 17.03
CA TRP A 103 -7.49 -15.90 16.30
C TRP A 103 -6.14 -15.42 16.83
N SER A 104 -5.27 -14.92 15.95
CA SER A 104 -3.99 -14.37 16.37
C SER A 104 -3.48 -13.30 15.42
N PHE A 105 -2.78 -12.32 15.99
CA PHE A 105 -2.12 -11.28 15.22
C PHE A 105 -1.08 -11.82 14.24
N ALA A 106 -0.38 -12.89 14.64
CA ALA A 106 0.64 -13.53 13.81
C ALA A 106 0.04 -14.20 12.57
N HIS A 107 -1.12 -14.86 12.70
CA HIS A 107 -1.83 -15.42 11.55
C HIS A 107 -2.27 -14.31 10.59
N CYS A 108 -2.90 -13.26 11.15
CA CYS A 108 -3.41 -12.16 10.36
C CYS A 108 -2.30 -11.45 9.56
N THR A 109 -1.22 -11.04 10.24
CA THR A 109 -0.12 -10.32 9.59
C THR A 109 0.69 -11.16 8.60
N ALA A 110 0.69 -12.49 8.73
CA ALA A 110 1.29 -13.38 7.74
C ALA A 110 0.54 -13.39 6.39
N THR A 111 -0.74 -13.01 6.38
CA THR A 111 -1.58 -13.01 5.17
C THR A 111 -1.70 -11.64 4.49
N VAL A 112 -1.40 -10.54 5.20
CA VAL A 112 -1.62 -9.16 4.70
C VAL A 112 -1.00 -8.91 3.33
N SER A 113 0.24 -9.36 3.08
CA SER A 113 0.93 -9.11 1.81
C SER A 113 0.41 -9.98 0.65
N ASP A 114 -0.08 -11.18 0.94
CA ASP A 114 -0.46 -12.16 -0.10
C ASP A 114 -1.97 -12.11 -0.42
N ASP A 115 -2.79 -11.84 0.59
CA ASP A 115 -4.25 -11.74 0.53
C ASP A 115 -4.75 -10.63 1.48
N PRO A 116 -4.60 -9.34 1.11
CA PRO A 116 -4.99 -8.24 1.97
C PRO A 116 -6.51 -8.14 2.19
N ASP A 117 -7.33 -8.56 1.22
CA ASP A 117 -8.79 -8.64 1.42
C ASP A 117 -9.15 -9.73 2.43
N GLY A 118 -8.56 -10.92 2.33
CA GLY A 118 -8.75 -12.00 3.30
C GLY A 118 -8.26 -11.64 4.70
N ALA A 119 -7.12 -10.95 4.80
CA ALA A 119 -6.59 -10.46 6.07
C ALA A 119 -7.52 -9.42 6.72
N ARG A 120 -8.09 -8.50 5.93
CA ARG A 120 -9.10 -7.55 6.42
C ARG A 120 -10.33 -8.28 6.92
N ASP A 121 -10.90 -9.18 6.12
CA ASP A 121 -12.12 -9.91 6.47
C ASP A 121 -11.92 -10.78 7.72
N TYR A 122 -10.75 -11.41 7.86
CA TYR A 122 -10.31 -12.11 9.08
C TYR A 122 -10.28 -11.18 10.29
N ALA A 123 -9.64 -10.01 10.16
CA ALA A 123 -9.52 -9.05 11.25
C ALA A 123 -10.88 -8.48 11.68
N GLU A 124 -11.77 -8.20 10.72
CA GLU A 124 -13.14 -7.76 10.99
C GLU A 124 -13.96 -8.84 11.70
N ASP A 125 -13.77 -10.11 11.34
CA ASP A 125 -14.41 -11.21 12.06
C ASP A 125 -13.86 -11.38 13.46
N TRP A 126 -12.55 -11.27 13.63
CA TRP A 126 -11.90 -11.27 14.93
C TRP A 126 -12.43 -10.12 15.81
N LEU A 127 -12.60 -8.91 15.27
CA LEU A 127 -13.20 -7.77 15.97
C LEU A 127 -14.63 -8.05 16.43
N ARG A 128 -15.48 -8.67 15.58
CA ARG A 128 -16.85 -9.09 15.95
C ARG A 128 -16.87 -10.10 17.11
N HIS A 129 -15.80 -10.86 17.28
CA HIS A 129 -15.64 -11.86 18.34
C HIS A 129 -14.70 -11.42 19.48
N GLY A 130 -14.35 -10.14 19.57
CA GLY A 130 -13.63 -9.58 20.72
C GLY A 130 -12.10 -9.47 20.57
N GLY A 131 -11.57 -9.43 19.35
CA GLY A 131 -10.12 -9.40 19.07
C GLY A 131 -9.33 -8.17 19.50
N GLY A 132 -9.99 -7.12 19.99
CA GLY A 132 -9.33 -5.98 20.62
C GLY A 132 -8.34 -5.24 19.71
N LEU A 133 -7.27 -4.70 20.31
CA LEU A 133 -6.33 -3.80 19.64
C LEU A 133 -5.48 -4.48 18.55
N GLU A 134 -5.14 -5.76 18.72
CA GLU A 134 -4.35 -6.48 17.71
C GLU A 134 -5.17 -6.79 16.45
N ALA A 135 -6.47 -7.07 16.60
CA ALA A 135 -7.38 -7.20 15.48
C ALA A 135 -7.53 -5.86 14.72
N GLU A 136 -7.70 -4.74 15.46
CA GLU A 136 -7.76 -3.41 14.85
C GLU A 136 -6.43 -3.04 14.14
N GLN A 137 -5.29 -3.39 14.73
CA GLN A 137 -3.98 -3.18 14.11
C GLN A 137 -3.87 -3.99 12.80
N CYS A 138 -4.28 -5.26 12.79
CA CYS A 138 -4.20 -6.04 11.57
C CYS A 138 -5.15 -5.53 10.48
N GLU A 139 -6.37 -5.12 10.84
CA GLU A 139 -7.30 -4.50 9.90
C GLU A 139 -6.70 -3.25 9.25
N ALA A 140 -6.02 -2.40 10.03
CA ALA A 140 -5.35 -1.23 9.51
C ALA A 140 -4.20 -1.62 8.56
N LEU A 141 -3.39 -2.63 8.89
CA LEU A 141 -2.33 -3.12 8.00
C LEU A 141 -2.88 -3.66 6.68
N ALA A 142 -3.97 -4.42 6.72
CA ALA A 142 -4.64 -4.90 5.52
C ALA A 142 -5.19 -3.74 4.66
N ARG A 143 -5.74 -2.69 5.28
CA ARG A 143 -6.20 -1.49 4.57
C ARG A 143 -5.08 -0.73 3.83
N ILE A 144 -3.86 -0.73 4.37
CA ILE A 144 -2.71 -0.10 3.69
C ILE A 144 -2.48 -0.78 2.34
N GLU A 145 -2.44 -2.12 2.31
CA GLU A 145 -2.23 -2.90 1.07
C GLU A 145 -3.40 -2.76 0.09
N LEU A 146 -4.61 -2.53 0.59
CA LEU A 146 -5.79 -2.23 -0.22
C LEU A 146 -5.83 -0.77 -0.73
N GLY A 147 -4.88 0.07 -0.34
CA GLY A 147 -4.78 1.47 -0.74
C GLY A 147 -5.63 2.44 0.08
N ASP A 148 -6.32 1.99 1.14
CA ASP A 148 -7.03 2.87 2.09
C ASP A 148 -6.07 3.38 3.18
N VAL A 149 -5.00 4.03 2.72
CA VAL A 149 -3.83 4.39 3.55
C VAL A 149 -4.19 5.43 4.61
N ALA A 150 -4.96 6.47 4.27
CA ALA A 150 -5.36 7.52 5.20
C ALA A 150 -6.15 6.97 6.41
N THR A 151 -7.12 6.09 6.15
CA THR A 151 -7.95 5.49 7.20
C THR A 151 -7.12 4.58 8.10
N ALA A 152 -6.26 3.76 7.49
CA ALA A 152 -5.34 2.90 8.22
C ALA A 152 -4.38 3.71 9.11
N ALA A 153 -3.78 4.77 8.57
CA ALA A 153 -2.86 5.63 9.30
C ALA A 153 -3.51 6.26 10.53
N ALA A 154 -4.74 6.77 10.39
CA ALA A 154 -5.51 7.33 11.50
C ALA A 154 -5.87 6.28 12.58
N SER A 155 -6.15 5.03 12.17
CA SER A 155 -6.39 3.93 13.11
C SER A 155 -5.11 3.56 13.87
N LEU A 156 -3.98 3.38 13.18
CA LEU A 156 -2.69 3.08 13.79
C LEU A 156 -2.23 4.19 14.75
N ASP A 157 -2.38 5.46 14.36
CA ASP A 157 -2.01 6.58 15.21
C ASP A 157 -2.84 6.58 16.51
N ARG A 158 -4.15 6.36 16.41
CA ARG A 158 -5.03 6.22 17.59
C ARG A 158 -4.61 5.05 18.48
N LEU A 159 -4.32 3.90 17.88
CA LEU A 159 -3.88 2.70 18.58
C LEU A 159 -2.58 2.94 19.36
N ALA A 160 -1.61 3.64 18.76
CA ALA A 160 -0.34 3.97 19.42
C ALA A 160 -0.52 4.81 20.71
N HIS A 161 -1.65 5.53 20.83
CA HIS A 161 -2.00 6.34 21.99
C HIS A 161 -2.79 5.60 23.07
N VAL A 162 -3.13 4.33 22.88
CA VAL A 162 -3.83 3.52 23.90
C VAL A 162 -2.85 3.07 24.99
N PRO A 163 -3.01 3.52 26.26
CA PRO A 163 -2.10 3.15 27.35
C PRO A 163 -2.21 1.67 27.70
N GLY A 164 -1.09 1.05 28.10
CA GLY A 164 -1.12 -0.32 28.61
C GLY A 164 -1.54 -1.38 27.59
N TRP A 165 -1.32 -1.12 26.28
CA TRP A 165 -1.57 -2.08 25.19
C TRP A 165 -1.13 -3.49 25.61
N PRO A 166 -2.06 -4.47 25.67
CA PRO A 166 -1.79 -5.76 26.27
C PRO A 166 -0.71 -6.53 25.52
N VAL A 167 0.07 -7.28 26.29
CA VAL A 167 1.06 -8.21 25.79
C VAL A 167 0.45 -9.61 25.82
N GLY A 168 0.19 -10.17 24.64
CA GLY A 168 -0.14 -11.58 24.46
C GLY A 168 -1.63 -11.92 24.62
N ASP A 169 -2.02 -13.01 23.95
CA ASP A 169 -3.35 -13.59 24.02
C ASP A 169 -3.55 -14.48 25.26
N PRO A 170 -4.74 -14.44 25.90
CA PRO A 170 -5.80 -13.45 25.67
C PRO A 170 -5.54 -12.16 26.47
N ALA A 171 -5.80 -11.02 25.85
CA ALA A 171 -5.86 -9.75 26.55
C ALA A 171 -6.82 -9.86 27.76
N PRO A 172 -6.45 -9.38 28.96
CA PRO A 172 -7.33 -9.44 30.11
C PRO A 172 -8.64 -8.70 29.80
N ALA A 173 -9.79 -9.30 30.15
CA ALA A 173 -11.15 -8.79 29.92
C ALA A 173 -11.47 -7.41 30.54
N HIS A 174 -10.46 -6.75 31.12
CA HIS A 174 -10.51 -5.42 31.69
C HIS A 174 -9.40 -4.57 31.04
N ALA A 175 -9.54 -4.28 29.75
CA ALA A 175 -8.72 -3.36 28.97
C ALA A 175 -8.99 -1.87 29.36
N GLY A 176 -9.03 -1.60 30.66
CA GLY A 176 -9.20 -0.28 31.24
C GLY A 176 -8.04 0.01 32.18
N THR A 177 -7.14 0.90 31.75
CA THR A 177 -6.10 1.54 32.58
C THR A 177 -5.02 0.63 33.18
N GLN A 178 -4.45 -0.30 32.40
CA GLN A 178 -3.16 -0.86 32.81
C GLN A 178 -2.06 0.19 32.65
N PRO A 179 -1.17 0.36 33.65
CA PRO A 179 -0.04 1.26 33.53
C PRO A 179 0.91 0.76 32.45
N ASP A 180 1.66 1.68 31.84
CA ASP A 180 2.66 1.29 30.87
C ASP A 180 3.77 0.45 31.49
N THR A 181 4.12 -0.61 30.77
CA THR A 181 5.30 -1.43 31.01
C THR A 181 6.34 -1.11 29.92
N PRO A 182 7.63 -1.41 30.14
CA PRO A 182 8.63 -1.29 29.07
C PRO A 182 8.30 -2.07 27.79
N GLN A 183 7.43 -3.09 27.88
CA GLN A 183 6.97 -3.82 26.71
C GLN A 183 5.80 -3.13 26.00
N SER A 184 4.83 -2.57 26.75
CA SER A 184 3.73 -1.82 26.15
C SER A 184 4.24 -0.53 25.49
N LEU A 185 5.27 0.12 26.05
CA LEU A 185 5.94 1.26 25.43
C LEU A 185 6.56 0.89 24.07
N ARG A 186 7.33 -0.21 24.01
CA ARG A 186 7.88 -0.71 22.74
C ARG A 186 6.82 -1.08 21.71
N ARG A 187 5.71 -1.71 22.13
CA ARG A 187 4.58 -2.02 21.23
C ARG A 187 3.96 -0.75 20.66
N ARG A 188 3.68 0.25 21.50
CA ARG A 188 3.13 1.54 21.09
C ARG A 188 4.07 2.33 20.20
N ALA A 189 5.38 2.29 20.47
CA ALA A 189 6.40 2.88 19.62
C ALA A 189 6.40 2.23 18.22
N ALA A 190 6.34 0.90 18.15
CA ALA A 190 6.25 0.19 16.88
C ALA A 190 4.98 0.53 16.09
N VAL A 191 3.83 0.72 16.76
CA VAL A 191 2.60 1.12 16.08
C VAL A 191 2.63 2.58 15.65
N ALA A 192 3.25 3.46 16.45
CA ALA A 192 3.50 4.85 16.05
C ALA A 192 4.39 4.93 14.80
N GLU A 193 5.34 4.01 14.68
CA GLU A 193 6.20 3.87 13.50
C GLU A 193 5.41 3.46 12.26
N GLN A 194 4.53 2.45 12.39
CA GLN A 194 3.62 2.05 11.30
C GLN A 194 2.68 3.19 10.90
N ALA A 195 2.12 3.91 11.87
CA ALA A 195 1.29 5.09 11.62
C ALA A 195 2.08 6.17 10.86
N ALA A 196 3.32 6.45 11.28
CA ALA A 196 4.17 7.44 10.64
C ALA A 196 4.47 7.09 9.18
N ARG A 197 4.78 5.81 8.89
CA ARG A 197 4.97 5.34 7.51
C ARG A 197 3.71 5.41 6.68
N ALA A 198 2.57 5.03 7.25
CA ALA A 198 1.29 5.13 6.56
C ALA A 198 0.94 6.58 6.23
N TRP A 199 1.15 7.52 7.16
CA TRP A 199 0.99 8.95 6.89
C TRP A 199 1.98 9.48 5.85
N GLN A 200 3.21 8.95 5.80
CA GLN A 200 4.17 9.31 4.76
C GLN A 200 3.72 8.80 3.38
N ALA A 201 3.20 7.58 3.29
CA ALA A 201 2.64 7.02 2.06
C ALA A 201 1.35 7.74 1.59
N ASP A 202 0.60 8.33 2.51
CA ASP A 202 -0.56 9.19 2.23
C ASP A 202 -0.20 10.62 1.77
N ASP A 203 1.09 10.99 1.69
CA ASP A 203 1.56 12.37 1.45
C ASP A 203 1.06 13.37 2.52
N SER A 204 1.01 12.89 3.77
CA SER A 204 0.61 13.62 4.97
C SER A 204 1.81 13.83 5.93
N PRO A 205 2.85 14.59 5.52
CA PRO A 205 4.15 14.62 6.20
C PRO A 205 4.09 15.20 7.62
N LYS A 206 3.11 16.07 7.89
CA LYS A 206 2.90 16.60 9.24
C LYS A 206 2.41 15.52 10.20
N GLN A 207 1.38 14.76 9.83
CA GLN A 207 0.91 13.65 10.66
C GLN A 207 2.00 12.59 10.81
N ALA A 208 2.74 12.30 9.74
CA ALA A 208 3.86 11.37 9.78
C ALA A 208 4.93 11.80 10.80
N PHE A 209 5.30 13.08 10.78
CA PHE A 209 6.23 13.66 11.75
C PHE A 209 5.68 13.60 13.18
N ASP A 210 4.41 13.93 13.39
CA ASP A 210 3.79 13.93 14.73
C ASP A 210 3.75 12.50 15.31
N SER A 211 3.37 11.49 14.52
CA SER A 211 3.37 10.08 14.95
C SER A 211 4.79 9.58 15.24
N ALA A 212 5.78 9.87 14.37
CA ALA A 212 7.17 9.47 14.58
C ALA A 212 7.78 10.15 15.81
N ALA A 213 7.53 11.46 15.99
CA ALA A 213 7.99 12.22 17.15
C ALA A 213 7.40 11.67 18.44
N TYR A 214 6.11 11.33 18.45
CA TYR A 214 5.46 10.67 19.57
C TYR A 214 6.10 9.31 19.89
N GLY A 215 6.30 8.45 18.89
CA GLY A 215 6.98 7.16 19.09
C GLY A 215 8.35 7.30 19.75
N LEU A 216 9.14 8.29 19.33
CA LEU A 216 10.45 8.59 19.93
C LEU A 216 10.38 9.11 21.37
N THR A 217 9.23 9.61 21.83
CA THR A 217 9.04 9.90 23.26
C THR A 217 8.90 8.63 24.11
N LEU A 218 8.45 7.53 23.50
CA LEU A 218 8.28 6.23 24.16
C LEU A 218 9.58 5.44 24.11
N GLU A 219 10.20 5.35 22.94
CA GLU A 219 11.44 4.62 22.69
C GLU A 219 12.45 5.47 21.89
N PRO A 220 13.23 6.34 22.55
CA PRO A 220 14.17 7.24 21.87
C PRO A 220 15.28 6.54 21.08
N GLY A 221 15.54 5.27 21.40
CA GLY A 221 16.57 4.44 20.75
C GLY A 221 16.06 3.62 19.57
N ASP A 222 14.76 3.65 19.28
CA ASP A 222 14.16 2.86 18.20
C ASP A 222 14.65 3.36 16.83
N VAL A 223 15.38 2.50 16.13
CA VAL A 223 16.05 2.88 14.87
C VAL A 223 15.05 3.11 13.73
N PRO A 224 14.05 2.25 13.49
CA PRO A 224 13.01 2.51 12.50
C PRO A 224 12.31 3.87 12.69
N LEU A 225 11.93 4.23 13.92
CA LEU A 225 11.34 5.54 14.22
C LEU A 225 12.29 6.69 13.90
N ARG A 226 13.57 6.58 14.25
CA ARG A 226 14.57 7.61 13.95
C ARG A 226 14.75 7.83 12.44
N LEU A 227 14.67 6.76 11.65
CA LEU A 227 14.75 6.81 10.20
C LEU A 227 13.51 7.48 9.58
N VAL A 228 12.31 7.06 9.99
CA VAL A 228 11.06 7.68 9.52
C VAL A 228 11.02 9.15 9.91
N TYR A 229 11.29 9.47 11.18
CA TYR A 229 11.37 10.84 11.69
C TYR A 229 12.31 11.71 10.86
N ALA A 230 13.51 11.19 10.54
CA ALA A 230 14.49 11.95 9.78
C ALA A 230 14.05 12.23 8.34
N ARG A 231 13.44 11.25 7.66
CA ARG A 231 12.90 11.45 6.30
C ARG A 231 11.81 12.52 6.28
N VAL A 232 10.81 12.40 7.16
CA VAL A 232 9.69 13.36 7.22
C VAL A 232 10.13 14.74 7.74
N ALA A 233 11.14 14.81 8.60
CA ALA A 233 11.74 16.08 9.01
C ALA A 233 12.40 16.80 7.82
N VAL A 234 13.03 16.08 6.89
CA VAL A 234 13.58 16.66 5.65
C VAL A 234 12.46 17.19 4.74
N GLU A 235 11.36 16.45 4.59
CA GLU A 235 10.18 16.88 3.82
C GLU A 235 9.56 18.16 4.38
N LEU A 236 9.56 18.32 5.70
CA LEU A 236 9.07 19.51 6.41
C LEU A 236 10.09 20.65 6.51
N ASP A 237 11.15 20.64 5.69
CA ASP A 237 12.23 21.64 5.69
C ASP A 237 12.93 21.82 7.06
N GLN A 238 13.04 20.72 7.80
CA GLN A 238 13.73 20.64 9.10
C GLN A 238 14.93 19.68 9.07
N PRO A 239 15.87 19.81 8.12
CA PRO A 239 16.97 18.86 7.94
C PRO A 239 17.91 18.77 9.16
N GLN A 240 18.04 19.84 9.95
CA GLN A 240 18.87 19.80 11.16
C GLN A 240 18.34 18.78 12.18
N ARG A 241 17.01 18.64 12.32
CA ARG A 241 16.41 17.64 13.21
C ARG A 241 16.72 16.22 12.73
N ALA A 242 16.67 15.98 11.42
CA ALA A 242 17.07 14.70 10.83
C ALA A 242 18.54 14.36 11.15
N ILE A 243 19.44 15.34 10.99
CA ILE A 243 20.86 15.19 11.30
C ILE A 243 21.08 14.88 12.78
N ASP A 244 20.47 15.63 13.69
CA ASP A 244 20.63 15.45 15.12
C ASP A 244 20.12 14.06 15.53
N THR A 245 18.93 13.69 15.05
CA THR A 245 18.32 12.37 15.30
C THR A 245 19.13 11.23 14.71
N LEU A 246 19.89 11.41 13.61
CA LEU A 246 20.71 10.36 12.99
C LEU A 246 22.21 10.47 13.30
N THR A 247 22.63 11.44 14.11
CA THR A 247 24.05 11.56 14.53
C THR A 247 24.52 10.34 15.31
N PRO A 248 23.75 9.81 16.29
CA PRO A 248 24.04 8.51 16.88
C PRO A 248 23.72 7.40 15.86
N LEU A 249 24.70 7.01 15.06
CA LEU A 249 24.48 5.98 14.04
C LEU A 249 24.09 4.62 14.67
N PRO A 250 23.15 3.88 14.05
CA PRO A 250 22.83 2.53 14.44
C PRO A 250 24.05 1.59 14.44
N SER A 251 24.02 0.60 15.33
CA SER A 251 25.07 -0.42 15.42
C SER A 251 24.91 -1.52 14.37
N VAL A 252 23.68 -1.82 13.97
CA VAL A 252 23.37 -2.80 12.91
C VAL A 252 23.80 -2.22 11.55
N PRO A 253 24.64 -2.91 10.76
CA PRO A 253 25.16 -2.38 9.50
C PRO A 253 24.07 -1.94 8.51
N ALA A 254 23.05 -2.76 8.25
CA ALA A 254 21.98 -2.41 7.32
C ALA A 254 21.23 -1.14 7.72
N GLU A 255 20.88 -1.01 9.01
CA GLU A 255 20.23 0.19 9.54
C GLU A 255 21.17 1.40 9.54
N ARG A 256 22.46 1.17 9.77
CA ARG A 256 23.49 2.22 9.71
C ARG A 256 23.58 2.81 8.31
N ASP A 257 23.59 1.96 7.29
CA ASP A 257 23.67 2.40 5.90
C ASP A 257 22.43 3.22 5.51
N GLU A 258 21.23 2.77 5.91
CA GLU A 258 20.00 3.55 5.72
C GLU A 258 20.06 4.90 6.44
N ALA A 259 20.57 4.93 7.69
CA ALA A 259 20.73 6.16 8.45
C ALA A 259 21.76 7.12 7.83
N LEU A 260 22.84 6.59 7.27
CA LEU A 260 23.84 7.39 6.54
C LEU A 260 23.23 8.02 5.28
N VAL A 261 22.43 7.27 4.52
CA VAL A 261 21.73 7.78 3.32
C VAL A 261 20.73 8.87 3.70
N ALA A 262 19.88 8.62 4.70
CA ALA A 262 18.90 9.62 5.16
C ALA A 262 19.57 10.89 5.71
N ARG A 263 20.69 10.74 6.44
CA ARG A 263 21.45 11.88 6.97
C ARG A 263 22.16 12.65 5.84
N ALA A 264 22.65 11.98 4.81
CA ALA A 264 23.21 12.62 3.64
C ALA A 264 22.17 13.46 2.87
N ALA A 265 20.95 12.96 2.71
CA ALA A 265 19.85 13.74 2.12
C ALA A 265 19.57 15.02 2.93
N ALA A 266 19.61 14.94 4.26
CA ALA A 266 19.48 16.11 5.14
C ALA A 266 20.66 17.09 4.99
N TRP A 267 21.90 16.60 4.93
CA TRP A 267 23.07 17.44 4.63
C TRP A 267 22.97 18.13 3.27
N ARG A 268 22.53 17.41 2.25
CA ARG A 268 22.32 17.91 0.89
C ARG A 268 21.29 19.05 0.87
N ARG A 269 20.19 18.90 1.62
CA ARG A 269 19.17 19.95 1.79
C ARG A 269 19.70 21.21 2.45
N MET A 270 20.69 21.09 3.33
CA MET A 270 21.40 22.23 3.93
C MET A 270 22.54 22.79 3.05
N GLY A 271 22.75 22.27 1.84
CA GLY A 271 23.87 22.65 0.97
C GLY A 271 25.24 22.16 1.46
N ARG A 272 25.27 21.25 2.43
CA ARG A 272 26.50 20.71 3.04
C ARG A 272 26.99 19.47 2.28
N ILE A 273 27.31 19.66 1.00
CA ILE A 273 27.59 18.59 0.04
C ILE A 273 28.75 17.68 0.48
N GLY A 274 29.85 18.24 1.02
CA GLY A 274 30.99 17.44 1.49
C GLY A 274 30.65 16.48 2.64
N GLN A 275 29.74 16.88 3.54
CA GLN A 275 29.27 16.02 4.63
C GLN A 275 28.34 14.93 4.10
N ALA A 276 27.46 15.27 3.16
CA ALA A 276 26.62 14.30 2.47
C ALA A 276 27.48 13.25 1.73
N MET A 277 28.49 13.68 0.97
CA MET A 277 29.41 12.76 0.28
C MET A 277 30.19 11.87 1.24
N THR A 278 30.56 12.37 2.42
CA THR A 278 31.23 11.56 3.45
C THR A 278 30.32 10.44 3.93
N ASP A 279 29.05 10.74 4.25
CA ASP A 279 28.08 9.75 4.72
C ASP A 279 27.74 8.72 3.61
N ILE A 280 27.53 9.17 2.37
CA ILE A 280 27.22 8.27 1.25
C ILE A 280 28.40 7.36 0.90
N ASN A 281 29.63 7.87 0.91
CA ASN A 281 30.80 7.04 0.67
C ASN A 281 31.03 6.01 1.80
N ALA A 282 30.64 6.33 3.04
CA ALA A 282 30.64 5.36 4.11
C ALA A 282 29.60 4.25 3.88
N ALA A 283 28.37 4.61 3.50
CA ALA A 283 27.32 3.64 3.18
C ALA A 283 27.70 2.72 2.01
N LEU A 284 28.27 3.28 0.92
CA LEU A 284 28.70 2.51 -0.25
C LEU A 284 29.97 1.70 -0.01
N LYS A 285 30.74 2.00 1.03
CA LYS A 285 31.87 1.16 1.45
C LYS A 285 31.36 -0.14 2.09
N ASP A 286 30.33 -0.04 2.92
CA ASP A 286 29.76 -1.19 3.64
C ASP A 286 28.82 -1.99 2.72
N MET A 287 28.00 -1.31 1.90
CA MET A 287 27.12 -1.89 0.88
C MET A 287 27.33 -1.24 -0.50
N PRO A 288 28.27 -1.75 -1.31
CA PRO A 288 28.61 -1.17 -2.63
C PRO A 288 27.47 -1.16 -3.66
N ARG A 289 26.44 -1.99 -3.44
CA ARG A 289 25.26 -2.10 -4.31
C ARG A 289 24.00 -1.59 -3.60
N ASN A 290 24.13 -0.57 -2.75
CA ASN A 290 22.97 0.08 -2.15
C ASN A 290 22.39 1.11 -3.15
N GLY A 291 21.20 0.80 -3.71
CA GLY A 291 20.55 1.62 -4.73
C GLY A 291 20.24 3.04 -4.24
N ALA A 292 19.73 3.20 -3.02
CA ALA A 292 19.44 4.51 -2.44
C ALA A 292 20.71 5.36 -2.24
N ALA A 293 21.81 4.73 -1.84
CA ALA A 293 23.09 5.42 -1.68
C ALA A 293 23.71 5.83 -3.04
N LEU A 294 23.60 4.99 -4.07
CA LEU A 294 24.02 5.32 -5.43
C LEU A 294 23.18 6.47 -6.01
N LEU A 295 21.86 6.41 -5.84
CA LEU A 295 20.94 7.48 -6.25
C LEU A 295 21.33 8.82 -5.59
N GLU A 296 21.48 8.84 -4.27
CA GLU A 296 21.89 10.04 -3.54
C GLU A 296 23.28 10.53 -3.95
N ARG A 297 24.25 9.63 -4.21
CA ARG A 297 25.57 10.04 -4.72
C ARG A 297 25.47 10.68 -6.10
N GLY A 298 24.63 10.14 -6.98
CA GLY A 298 24.38 10.73 -8.29
C GLY A 298 23.85 12.17 -8.19
N ILE A 299 22.87 12.39 -7.30
CA ILE A 299 22.34 13.74 -7.02
C ILE A 299 23.43 14.67 -6.45
N LEU A 300 24.30 14.16 -5.58
CA LEU A 300 25.42 14.95 -5.04
C LEU A 300 26.44 15.31 -6.13
N TYR A 301 26.79 14.36 -7.00
CA TYR A 301 27.67 14.61 -8.13
C TYR A 301 27.09 15.64 -9.10
N GLN A 302 25.79 15.56 -9.40
CA GLN A 302 25.11 16.56 -10.21
C GLN A 302 25.28 17.95 -9.60
N ARG A 303 25.06 18.11 -8.29
CA ARG A 303 25.21 19.40 -7.57
C ARG A 303 26.64 19.93 -7.54
N GLU A 304 27.64 19.07 -7.74
CA GLU A 304 29.05 19.46 -7.88
C GLU A 304 29.46 19.67 -9.34
N GLY A 305 28.54 19.58 -10.31
CA GLY A 305 28.82 19.69 -11.74
C GLY A 305 29.46 18.43 -12.36
N GLN A 306 29.51 17.31 -11.62
CA GLN A 306 30.14 16.05 -12.00
C GLN A 306 29.16 15.14 -12.76
N MET A 307 28.64 15.64 -13.88
CA MET A 307 27.55 15.02 -14.65
C MET A 307 27.86 13.59 -15.15
N ALA A 308 29.12 13.31 -15.50
CA ALA A 308 29.51 11.97 -15.96
C ALA A 308 29.44 10.94 -14.82
N GLN A 309 29.88 11.30 -13.62
CA GLN A 309 29.78 10.46 -12.43
C GLN A 309 28.33 10.27 -11.98
N ALA A 310 27.53 11.35 -12.02
CA ALA A 310 26.11 11.29 -11.71
C ALA A 310 25.36 10.30 -12.62
N ARG A 311 25.58 10.41 -13.93
CA ARG A 311 25.01 9.49 -14.92
C ARG A 311 25.41 8.03 -14.66
N ALA A 312 26.68 7.78 -14.33
CA ALA A 312 27.15 6.42 -14.06
C ALA A 312 26.44 5.80 -12.85
N ASP A 313 26.35 6.54 -11.74
CA ASP A 313 25.66 6.05 -10.53
C ASP A 313 24.17 5.79 -10.79
N TRP A 314 23.48 6.69 -11.49
CA TRP A 314 22.06 6.49 -11.83
C TRP A 314 21.83 5.31 -12.78
N GLN A 315 22.74 5.06 -13.74
CA GLN A 315 22.68 3.88 -14.60
C GLN A 315 22.89 2.58 -13.81
N ASP A 316 23.77 2.59 -12.80
CA ASP A 316 23.97 1.47 -11.90
C ASP A 316 22.71 1.17 -11.08
N VAL A 317 22.01 2.20 -10.59
CA VAL A 317 20.72 2.05 -9.89
C VAL A 317 19.70 1.34 -10.78
N VAL A 318 19.50 1.84 -12.01
CA VAL A 318 18.56 1.25 -12.98
C VAL A 318 18.90 -0.19 -13.33
N THR A 319 20.19 -0.52 -13.39
CA THR A 319 20.67 -1.89 -13.68
C THR A 319 20.49 -2.83 -12.49
N LEU A 320 20.64 -2.31 -11.27
CA LEU A 320 20.58 -3.09 -10.04
C LEU A 320 19.17 -3.60 -9.72
N ALA A 321 18.19 -2.72 -9.81
CA ALA A 321 16.80 -2.99 -9.44
C ALA A 321 15.86 -2.20 -10.37
N PRO A 322 15.63 -2.66 -11.61
CA PRO A 322 14.91 -1.87 -12.61
C PRO A 322 13.47 -1.53 -12.23
N ASP A 323 12.85 -2.29 -11.33
CA ASP A 323 11.46 -2.10 -10.92
C ASP A 323 11.34 -1.43 -9.54
N SER A 324 12.39 -0.75 -9.05
CA SER A 324 12.37 -0.03 -7.77
C SER A 324 12.09 1.46 -7.94
N ASP A 325 11.59 2.10 -6.88
CA ASP A 325 11.35 3.54 -6.82
C ASP A 325 12.64 4.33 -7.09
N GLU A 326 13.78 3.86 -6.61
CA GLU A 326 15.08 4.48 -6.89
C GLU A 326 15.44 4.43 -8.37
N ALA A 327 15.11 3.35 -9.06
CA ALA A 327 15.33 3.25 -10.50
C ALA A 327 14.42 4.21 -11.28
N ASP A 328 13.18 4.41 -10.82
CA ASP A 328 12.28 5.41 -11.42
C ASP A 328 12.80 6.83 -11.23
N LEU A 329 13.28 7.19 -10.03
CA LEU A 329 13.93 8.47 -9.77
C LEU A 329 15.21 8.64 -10.61
N ALA A 330 16.06 7.62 -10.66
CA ALA A 330 17.28 7.64 -11.46
C ALA A 330 16.99 7.84 -12.96
N ARG A 331 15.93 7.23 -13.51
CA ARG A 331 15.48 7.46 -14.89
C ARG A 331 15.04 8.89 -15.12
N GLN A 332 14.31 9.48 -14.17
CA GLN A 332 13.90 10.89 -14.25
C GLN A 332 15.13 11.79 -14.30
N ASP A 333 16.10 11.59 -13.41
CA ASP A 333 17.34 12.35 -13.36
C ASP A 333 18.19 12.20 -14.64
N LEU A 334 18.30 10.98 -15.16
CA LEU A 334 18.95 10.70 -16.44
C LEU A 334 18.27 11.43 -17.61
N SER A 335 16.94 11.39 -17.67
CA SER A 335 16.17 12.07 -18.71
C SER A 335 16.36 13.59 -18.64
N LEU A 336 16.40 14.17 -17.44
CA LEU A 336 16.64 15.61 -17.28
C LEU A 336 18.02 16.00 -17.82
N LEU A 337 19.04 15.21 -17.51
CA LEU A 337 20.42 15.44 -17.95
C LEU A 337 20.59 15.29 -19.48
N GLU A 338 19.79 14.45 -20.13
CA GLU A 338 19.75 14.34 -21.61
C GLU A 338 19.09 15.56 -22.27
N THR A 339 18.03 16.10 -21.64
CA THR A 339 17.31 17.26 -22.18
C THR A 339 18.03 18.58 -21.98
N ASP A 340 18.87 18.70 -20.94
CA ASP A 340 19.71 19.88 -20.69
C ASP A 340 21.09 19.46 -20.15
N PRO A 341 22.05 19.12 -21.04
CA PRO A 341 23.37 18.66 -20.63
C PRO A 341 24.24 19.74 -19.96
N GLU A 342 23.79 21.01 -19.97
CA GLU A 342 24.46 22.15 -19.32
C GLU A 342 23.72 22.66 -18.08
N ALA A 343 22.62 22.01 -17.66
CA ALA A 343 21.88 22.39 -16.46
C ALA A 343 22.78 22.30 -15.20
N PRO A 344 22.90 23.38 -14.42
CA PRO A 344 23.83 23.47 -13.29
C PRO A 344 23.45 22.63 -12.07
#